data_AF-A0A8H8A0S8-F1
#
_entry.id   AF-A0A8H8A0S8-F1
#
_cell.length_a   1.000
_cell.length_b   1.000
_cell.length_c   1.000
_cell.angle_alpha   90.00
_cell.angle_beta   90.00
_cell.angle_gamma   90.00
#
_symmetry.space_group_name_H-M   'P 1'
#
loop_
_entity.id
_entity.type
_entity.pdbx_description
1 polymer ?
#
loop_
_entity_poly.entity_id
_entity_poly.type
_entity_poly.pdbx_seq_one_letter_code
_entity_poly.pdbx_strand_id
1 'polypeptide(L)'
;MTTGDAQARDPARPFTWQELATHNTRQDAYVAVRGKVYDVTEFISRHPGGEDTLLLAAGRDATLVSAYCDQHNLPAVWMRYAFIYETLFASYYVQFFVPFVAERLLLQAVFAVVLGLACAQHERGNGGAIYNGVVGWFERNCRSDSTPYTTHRISR
;
A
#
# COMPACT_ATOMS: atom_id res chain seq x y z
N MET A 1 -52.46 15.83 -16.49
CA MET A 1 -51.10 15.40 -16.15
C MET A 1 -51.06 13.90 -16.35
N THR A 2 -50.67 13.45 -17.55
CA THR A 2 -50.68 12.05 -17.93
C THR A 2 -49.45 11.36 -17.38
N THR A 3 -49.64 10.53 -16.36
CA THR A 3 -48.70 9.47 -15.98
C THR A 3 -48.48 8.60 -17.20
N GLY A 4 -47.29 8.71 -17.82
CA GLY A 4 -46.91 7.89 -18.97
C GLY A 4 -46.85 6.43 -18.56
N ASP A 5 -47.59 5.61 -19.29
CA ASP A 5 -47.71 4.17 -19.11
C ASP A 5 -46.34 3.50 -19.15
N ALA A 6 -45.82 3.11 -17.97
CA ALA A 6 -44.82 2.05 -17.89
C ALA A 6 -45.50 0.75 -18.35
N GLN A 7 -45.40 0.47 -19.65
CA GLN A 7 -45.96 -0.74 -20.24
C GLN A 7 -45.37 -1.95 -19.53
N ALA A 8 -46.16 -2.62 -18.68
CA ALA A 8 -45.87 -3.96 -18.21
C ALA A 8 -45.86 -4.90 -19.44
N ARG A 9 -44.68 -5.10 -20.03
CA ARG A 9 -44.51 -5.90 -21.23
C ARG A 9 -44.52 -7.38 -20.87
N ASP A 10 -45.20 -8.15 -21.72
CA ASP A 10 -45.32 -9.61 -21.61
C ASP A 10 -43.93 -10.27 -21.48
N PRO A 11 -43.65 -11.03 -20.41
CA PRO A 11 -42.35 -11.68 -20.20
C PRO A 11 -41.99 -12.70 -21.29
N ALA A 12 -42.93 -13.08 -22.16
CA ALA A 12 -42.71 -14.00 -23.27
C ALA A 12 -42.38 -13.31 -24.61
N ARG A 13 -42.43 -11.97 -24.69
CA ARG A 13 -42.12 -11.28 -25.95
C ARG A 13 -40.61 -11.36 -26.27
N PRO A 14 -40.22 -11.82 -27.46
CA PRO A 14 -38.83 -11.78 -27.88
C PRO A 14 -38.35 -10.34 -28.05
N PHE A 15 -37.21 -10.03 -27.42
CA PHE A 15 -36.55 -8.74 -27.54
C PHE A 15 -35.49 -8.78 -28.63
N THR A 16 -35.43 -7.76 -29.49
CA THR A 16 -34.38 -7.66 -30.52
C THR A 16 -33.18 -6.86 -30.02
N TRP A 17 -32.00 -7.09 -30.59
CA TRP A 17 -30.81 -6.31 -30.26
C TRP A 17 -30.92 -4.83 -30.62
N GLN A 18 -31.66 -4.50 -31.68
CA GLN A 18 -31.93 -3.12 -32.07
C GLN A 18 -32.83 -2.42 -31.05
N GLU A 19 -33.88 -3.11 -30.58
CA GLU A 19 -34.75 -2.59 -29.52
C GLU A 19 -33.95 -2.39 -28.22
N LEU A 20 -33.11 -3.35 -27.84
CA LEU A 20 -32.26 -3.23 -26.65
C LEU A 20 -31.36 -2.00 -26.69
N ALA A 21 -30.70 -1.75 -27.83
CA ALA A 21 -29.79 -0.62 -27.99
C ALA A 21 -30.46 0.76 -27.80
N THR A 22 -31.78 0.86 -27.98
CA THR A 22 -32.53 2.10 -27.76
C THR A 22 -32.77 2.43 -26.28
N HIS A 23 -32.71 1.42 -25.41
CA HIS A 23 -32.97 1.52 -23.98
C HIS A 23 -31.66 1.74 -23.19
N ASN A 24 -31.02 2.88 -23.42
CA ASN A 24 -29.68 3.20 -22.92
C ASN A 24 -29.62 4.45 -22.02
N THR A 25 -30.76 4.93 -21.50
CA THR A 25 -30.83 6.16 -20.70
C THR A 25 -31.14 5.87 -19.25
N ARG A 26 -30.85 6.80 -18.34
CA ARG A 26 -31.10 6.61 -16.91
C ARG A 26 -32.56 6.36 -16.56
N GLN A 27 -33.49 6.98 -17.29
CA GLN A 27 -34.92 6.78 -17.08
C GLN A 27 -35.49 5.59 -17.87
N ASP A 28 -34.67 4.93 -18.70
CA ASP A 28 -35.07 3.83 -19.56
C ASP A 28 -33.82 2.97 -19.89
N ALA A 29 -33.44 2.11 -18.92
CA ALA A 29 -32.22 1.33 -18.96
C ALA A 29 -32.51 -0.16 -18.93
N TYR A 30 -32.16 -0.85 -20.01
CA TYR A 30 -32.33 -2.29 -20.14
C TYR A 30 -30.99 -2.96 -20.34
N VAL A 31 -30.80 -4.14 -19.76
CA VAL A 31 -29.54 -4.87 -19.86
C VAL A 31 -29.83 -6.33 -20.21
N ALA A 32 -29.07 -6.88 -21.16
CA ALA A 32 -29.10 -8.31 -21.43
C ALA A 32 -28.06 -9.03 -20.56
N VAL A 33 -28.48 -10.08 -19.84
CA VAL A 33 -27.61 -10.95 -19.06
C VAL A 33 -28.01 -12.40 -19.29
N ARG A 34 -27.06 -13.23 -19.76
CA ARG A 34 -27.24 -14.67 -20.03
C ARG A 34 -28.45 -14.95 -20.94
N GLY A 35 -28.62 -14.13 -21.97
CA GLY A 35 -29.70 -14.26 -22.97
C GLY A 35 -31.09 -13.82 -22.48
N LYS A 36 -31.19 -13.18 -21.30
CA LYS A 36 -32.43 -12.59 -20.78
C LYS A 36 -32.28 -11.08 -20.69
N VAL A 37 -33.34 -10.35 -20.99
CA VAL A 37 -33.37 -8.87 -20.89
C VAL A 37 -34.05 -8.48 -19.58
N TYR A 38 -33.43 -7.56 -18.85
CA TYR A 38 -33.91 -7.04 -17.58
C TYR A 38 -34.06 -5.53 -17.67
N ASP A 39 -35.18 -5.01 -17.16
CA ASP A 39 -35.34 -3.58 -16.88
C ASP A 39 -34.63 -3.28 -15.56
N VAL A 40 -33.62 -2.41 -15.62
CA VAL A 40 -32.81 -2.01 -14.46
C VAL A 40 -33.05 -0.56 -14.05
N THR A 41 -34.05 0.11 -14.65
CA THR A 41 -34.31 1.55 -14.47
C THR A 41 -34.46 1.93 -13.00
N GLU A 42 -35.26 1.19 -12.23
CA GLU A 42 -35.43 1.43 -10.79
C GLU A 42 -34.29 0.91 -9.91
N PHE A 43 -33.41 0.08 -10.47
CA PHE A 43 -32.31 -0.55 -9.76
C PHE A 43 -31.01 0.25 -9.84
N ILE A 44 -30.84 1.12 -10.86
CA ILE A 44 -29.65 1.96 -11.04
C ILE A 44 -29.22 2.64 -9.74
N SER A 45 -30.14 3.32 -9.06
CA SER A 45 -29.86 4.08 -7.83
C SER A 45 -29.50 3.23 -6.62
N ARG A 46 -29.83 1.93 -6.66
CA ARG A 46 -29.56 0.96 -5.59
C ARG A 46 -28.40 0.03 -5.92
N HIS A 47 -27.74 0.23 -7.06
CA HIS A 47 -26.66 -0.63 -7.52
C HIS A 47 -25.41 -0.50 -6.63
N PRO A 48 -24.95 -1.57 -5.95
CA PRO A 48 -23.80 -1.52 -5.03
C PRO A 48 -22.47 -1.12 -5.69
N GLY A 49 -22.34 -1.31 -7.02
CA GLY A 49 -21.17 -0.93 -7.80
C GLY A 49 -21.20 0.49 -8.36
N GLY A 50 -22.19 1.29 -7.96
CA GLY A 50 -22.42 2.66 -8.45
C GLY A 50 -23.30 2.72 -9.71
N GLU A 51 -23.93 3.87 -9.94
CA GLU A 51 -24.86 4.06 -11.07
C GLU A 51 -24.16 4.01 -12.43
N ASP A 52 -22.94 4.56 -12.51
CA ASP A 52 -22.19 4.74 -13.75
C ASP A 52 -21.85 3.42 -14.45
N THR A 53 -21.52 2.38 -13.67
CA THR A 53 -21.19 1.05 -14.20
C THR A 53 -22.40 0.38 -14.84
N LEU A 54 -23.59 0.55 -14.26
CA LEU A 54 -24.82 -0.02 -14.81
C LEU A 54 -25.31 0.75 -16.04
N LEU A 55 -25.16 2.08 -16.03
CA LEU A 55 -25.47 2.94 -17.19
C LEU A 55 -24.56 2.67 -18.39
N LEU A 56 -23.28 2.37 -18.17
CA LEU A 56 -22.35 2.00 -19.25
C LEU A 56 -22.76 0.69 -19.95
N ALA A 57 -23.42 -0.19 -19.21
CA ALA A 57 -23.93 -1.47 -19.67
C ALA A 57 -25.37 -1.39 -20.23
N ALA A 58 -26.05 -0.25 -20.09
CA ALA A 58 -27.40 -0.06 -20.59
C ALA A 58 -27.45 -0.18 -22.13
N GLY A 59 -28.47 -0.88 -22.61
CA GLY A 59 -28.69 -1.20 -24.01
C GLY A 59 -27.71 -2.23 -24.60
N ARG A 60 -26.95 -2.96 -23.75
CA ARG A 60 -25.92 -3.91 -24.17
C ARG A 60 -26.02 -5.25 -23.44
N ASP A 61 -25.26 -6.23 -23.92
CA ASP A 61 -25.04 -7.50 -23.22
C ASP A 61 -23.97 -7.31 -22.13
N ALA A 62 -24.40 -7.41 -20.87
CA ALA A 62 -23.56 -7.30 -19.69
C ALA A 62 -23.20 -8.67 -19.09
N THR A 63 -23.37 -9.78 -19.83
CA THR A 63 -23.04 -11.13 -19.34
C THR A 63 -21.61 -11.25 -18.84
N LEU A 64 -20.64 -10.64 -19.54
CA LEU A 64 -19.23 -10.64 -19.12
C LEU A 64 -19.00 -9.83 -17.85
N VAL A 65 -19.65 -8.66 -17.74
CA VAL A 65 -19.53 -7.77 -16.58
C VAL A 65 -20.17 -8.42 -15.35
N SER A 66 -21.36 -9.00 -15.52
CA SER A 66 -22.04 -9.77 -14.47
C SER A 66 -21.21 -10.97 -14.02
N ALA A 67 -20.59 -11.72 -14.95
CA ALA A 67 -19.73 -12.84 -14.60
C ALA A 67 -18.46 -12.42 -13.83
N TYR A 68 -17.93 -11.22 -14.10
CA TYR A 68 -16.81 -10.66 -13.35
C TYR A 68 -17.24 -10.23 -11.93
N CYS A 69 -18.38 -9.55 -11.81
CA CYS A 69 -18.87 -9.08 -10.52
C CYS A 69 -19.35 -10.21 -9.58
N ASP A 70 -19.80 -11.34 -10.14
CA ASP A 70 -20.08 -12.57 -9.38
C ASP A 70 -18.82 -13.12 -8.66
N GLN A 71 -17.60 -12.72 -9.07
CA GLN A 71 -16.36 -13.14 -8.42
C GLN A 71 -16.01 -12.35 -7.15
N HIS A 72 -16.76 -11.33 -6.76
CA HIS A 72 -16.44 -10.52 -5.57
C HIS A 72 -16.65 -11.24 -4.23
N ASN A 73 -17.07 -12.51 -4.25
CA ASN A 73 -17.07 -13.41 -3.10
C ASN A 73 -16.07 -14.58 -3.23
N LEU A 74 -15.13 -14.53 -4.19
CA LEU A 74 -14.19 -15.63 -4.42
C LEU A 74 -12.83 -15.40 -3.74
N PRO A 75 -12.34 -16.37 -2.94
CA PRO A 75 -11.03 -16.32 -2.27
C PRO A 75 -9.84 -16.25 -3.25
N ALA A 76 -10.07 -16.39 -4.55
CA ALA A 76 -9.04 -16.39 -5.59
C ALA A 76 -8.33 -15.03 -5.76
N VAL A 77 -9.04 -13.91 -5.59
CA VAL A 77 -8.44 -12.57 -5.72
C VAL A 77 -7.49 -12.30 -4.55
N TRP A 78 -7.92 -12.61 -3.33
CA TRP A 78 -7.10 -12.51 -2.12
C TRP A 78 -5.85 -13.38 -2.19
N MET A 79 -5.94 -14.59 -2.72
CA MET A 79 -4.76 -15.45 -2.91
C MET A 79 -3.75 -14.85 -3.89
N ARG A 80 -4.20 -14.15 -4.95
CA ARG A 80 -3.29 -13.49 -5.90
C ARG A 80 -2.54 -12.31 -5.26
N TYR A 81 -3.23 -11.53 -4.43
CA TYR A 81 -2.59 -10.45 -3.68
C TYR A 81 -1.67 -10.96 -2.57
N ALA A 82 -2.08 -11.99 -1.83
CA ALA A 82 -1.25 -12.59 -0.78
C ALA A 82 0.11 -13.08 -1.33
N PHE A 83 0.12 -13.76 -2.47
CA PHE A 83 1.36 -14.23 -3.08
C PHE A 83 2.30 -13.07 -3.50
N ILE A 84 1.73 -11.97 -4.02
CA ILE A 84 2.49 -10.77 -4.39
C ILE A 84 3.05 -10.07 -3.15
N TYR A 85 2.25 -9.91 -2.08
CA TYR A 85 2.70 -9.28 -0.85
C TYR A 85 3.79 -10.10 -0.15
N GLU A 86 3.66 -11.42 -0.05
CA GLU A 86 4.66 -12.28 0.57
C GLU A 86 5.99 -12.28 -0.20
N THR A 87 5.94 -12.39 -1.53
CA THR A 87 7.17 -12.38 -2.35
C THR A 87 7.89 -11.03 -2.35
N LEU A 88 7.14 -9.92 -2.41
CA LEU A 88 7.71 -8.57 -2.31
C LEU A 88 8.25 -8.28 -0.91
N PHE A 89 7.55 -8.70 0.14
CA PHE A 89 7.98 -8.50 1.51
C PHE A 89 9.22 -9.34 1.86
N ALA A 90 9.25 -10.61 1.44
CA ALA A 90 10.40 -11.48 1.64
C ALA A 90 11.65 -10.99 0.90
N SER A 91 11.51 -10.56 -0.35
CA SER A 91 12.64 -10.01 -1.12
C SER A 91 13.17 -8.71 -0.50
N TYR A 92 12.29 -7.80 -0.05
CA TYR A 92 12.71 -6.60 0.68
C TYR A 92 13.46 -6.92 1.97
N TYR A 93 12.96 -7.86 2.78
CA TYR A 93 13.58 -8.23 4.05
C TYR A 93 14.97 -8.87 3.86
N VAL A 94 15.08 -9.82 2.94
CA VAL A 94 16.35 -10.52 2.70
C VAL A 94 17.38 -9.58 2.07
N GLN A 95 16.96 -8.67 1.19
CA GLN A 95 17.88 -7.80 0.46
C GLN A 95 18.32 -6.56 1.25
N PHE A 96 17.47 -6.02 2.12
CA PHE A 96 17.76 -4.75 2.81
C PHE A 96 17.82 -4.87 4.34
N PHE A 97 16.93 -5.65 4.95
CA PHE A 97 16.84 -5.71 6.42
C PHE A 97 17.90 -6.64 7.03
N VAL A 98 18.05 -7.86 6.51
CA VAL A 98 19.02 -8.85 7.01
C VAL A 98 20.48 -8.35 6.94
N PRO A 99 20.99 -7.80 5.82
CA PRO A 99 22.36 -7.31 5.77
C PRO A 99 22.60 -6.13 6.72
N PHE A 100 21.63 -5.23 6.87
CA PHE A 100 21.73 -4.10 7.79
C PHE A 100 21.85 -4.54 9.27
N VAL A 101 21.06 -5.54 9.68
CA VAL A 101 21.14 -6.09 11.04
C VAL A 101 22.41 -6.91 11.23
N ALA A 102 22.77 -7.74 10.25
CA ALA A 102 23.98 -8.55 10.31
C ALA A 102 25.25 -7.69 10.41
N GLU A 103 25.36 -6.64 9.60
CA GLU A 103 26.51 -5.72 9.63
C GLU A 103 26.60 -4.98 10.97
N ARG A 104 25.47 -4.52 11.54
CA ARG A 104 25.47 -3.89 12.86
C ARG A 104 25.85 -4.85 13.99
N LEU A 105 25.37 -6.08 13.96
CA LEU A 105 25.73 -7.09 14.97
C LEU A 105 27.19 -7.50 14.85
N LEU A 106 27.71 -7.65 13.63
CA LEU A 106 29.13 -7.91 13.39
C LEU A 106 30.00 -6.75 13.89
N LEU A 107 29.63 -5.50 13.61
CA LEU A 107 30.35 -4.33 14.11
C LEU A 107 30.32 -4.25 15.65
N GLN A 108 29.18 -4.55 16.28
CA GLN A 108 29.08 -4.61 17.74
C GLN A 108 29.95 -5.73 18.33
N ALA A 109 29.99 -6.90 17.71
CA ALA A 109 30.84 -8.00 18.13
C ALA A 109 32.33 -7.67 17.98
N VAL A 110 32.73 -7.07 16.86
CA VAL A 110 34.10 -6.60 16.62
C VAL A 110 34.49 -5.55 17.66
N PHE A 111 33.61 -4.58 17.94
CA PHE A 111 33.87 -3.56 18.95
C PHE A 111 34.03 -4.17 20.35
N ALA A 112 33.19 -5.14 20.73
CA ALA A 112 33.30 -5.84 21.99
C ALA A 112 34.61 -6.63 22.13
N VAL A 113 35.06 -7.30 21.05
CA VAL A 113 36.34 -8.02 21.03
C VAL A 113 37.52 -7.07 21.12
N VAL A 114 37.53 -5.97 20.35
CA VAL A 114 38.60 -4.97 20.38
C VAL A 114 38.69 -4.31 21.76
N LEU A 115 37.55 -3.92 22.34
CA LEU A 115 37.50 -3.34 23.68
C LEU A 115 37.94 -4.36 24.74
N GLY A 116 37.51 -5.61 24.63
CA GLY A 116 37.94 -6.70 25.51
C GLY A 116 39.44 -6.98 25.43
N LEU A 117 40.02 -6.99 24.23
CA LEU A 117 41.47 -7.14 24.03
C LEU A 117 42.24 -5.94 24.58
N ALA A 118 41.74 -4.72 24.41
CA ALA A 118 42.33 -3.51 24.99
C ALA A 118 42.31 -3.54 26.53
N CYS A 119 41.20 -3.96 27.13
CA CYS A 119 41.11 -4.19 28.58
C CYS A 119 42.09 -5.28 29.04
N ALA A 120 42.18 -6.41 28.33
CA ALA A 120 43.12 -7.48 28.65
C ALA A 120 44.60 -7.07 28.48
N GLN A 121 44.91 -6.13 27.59
CA GLN A 121 46.25 -5.55 27.44
C GLN A 121 46.57 -4.52 28.52
N HIS A 122 45.57 -3.78 29.03
CA HIS A 122 45.73 -2.85 30.15
C HIS A 122 46.12 -3.59 31.45
N GLU A 123 45.51 -4.75 31.71
CA GLU A 123 45.82 -5.57 32.90
C GLU A 123 47.22 -6.21 32.87
N ARG A 124 47.83 -6.37 31.69
CA ARG A 124 49.19 -6.93 31.54
C ARG A 124 50.33 -5.89 31.63
N GLY A 125 50.04 -4.70 32.16
CA GLY A 125 51.09 -3.80 32.68
C GLY A 125 51.82 -2.92 31.67
N ASN A 126 51.25 -2.66 30.47
CA ASN A 126 51.82 -1.67 29.53
C ASN A 126 50.80 -0.68 28.94
N GLY A 127 49.62 -0.53 29.56
CA GLY A 127 48.54 0.37 29.08
C GLY A 127 48.68 1.84 29.47
N GLY A 128 49.55 2.16 30.43
CA GLY A 128 49.70 3.53 30.94
C GLY A 128 50.34 4.52 29.94
N ALA A 129 51.21 4.05 29.04
CA ALA A 129 51.92 4.96 28.13
C ALA A 129 51.05 5.48 26.99
N ILE A 130 50.17 4.65 26.43
CA ILE A 130 49.31 5.03 25.30
C ILE A 130 48.12 5.87 25.78
N TYR A 131 47.49 5.49 26.89
CA TYR A 131 46.36 6.24 27.46
C TYR A 131 46.80 7.65 27.91
N ASN A 132 47.92 7.76 28.63
CA ASN A 132 48.46 9.07 29.02
C ASN A 132 48.99 9.89 27.82
N GLY A 133 49.43 9.22 26.75
CA GLY A 133 49.83 9.88 25.51
C GLY A 133 48.66 10.53 24.76
N VAL A 134 47.53 9.82 24.65
CA VAL A 134 46.32 10.30 23.96
C VAL A 134 45.59 11.35 24.79
N VAL A 135 45.41 11.11 26.11
CA VAL A 135 44.80 12.09 27.02
C VAL A 135 45.66 13.35 27.12
N GLY A 136 46.99 13.21 27.23
CA GLY A 136 47.91 14.35 27.27
C GLY A 136 48.00 15.12 25.95
N TRP A 137 47.78 14.49 24.80
CA TRP A 137 47.65 15.19 23.51
C TRP A 137 46.32 15.95 23.42
N PHE A 138 45.22 15.35 23.89
CA PHE A 138 43.90 15.98 23.90
C PHE A 138 43.87 17.21 24.85
N GLU A 139 44.46 17.11 26.03
CA GLU A 139 44.58 18.23 26.98
C GLU A 139 45.43 19.38 26.46
N ARG A 140 46.47 19.11 25.67
CA ARG A 140 47.30 20.15 25.02
C ARG A 140 46.58 20.82 23.86
N ASN A 141 45.77 20.09 23.11
CA ASN A 141 45.06 20.60 21.93
C ASN A 141 43.69 21.23 22.24
N CYS A 142 43.11 20.95 23.40
CA CYS A 142 41.87 21.61 23.87
C CYS A 142 42.13 22.88 24.69
N ARG A 143 43.39 23.30 24.87
CA ARG A 143 43.77 24.51 25.64
C ARG A 143 44.15 25.72 24.78
N SER A 144 43.65 25.80 23.54
CA SER A 144 43.61 27.06 22.79
C SER A 144 42.16 27.49 22.62
N ASP A 145 41.88 28.73 23.00
CA ASP A 145 40.61 29.46 22.83
C ASP A 145 39.59 29.35 23.98
N SER A 146 40.03 29.76 25.17
CA SER A 146 39.11 30.41 26.11
C SER A 146 38.85 31.86 25.66
N THR A 147 38.02 32.04 24.62
CA THR A 147 37.34 33.33 24.43
C THR A 147 35.94 33.23 25.05
N PRO A 148 35.52 34.20 25.88
CA PRO A 148 34.20 34.14 26.51
C PRO A 148 33.11 34.50 25.49
N TYR A 149 32.21 33.56 25.20
CA TYR A 149 31.03 33.82 24.37
C TYR A 149 29.96 34.59 25.18
N THR A 150 29.53 35.73 24.64
CA THR A 150 28.43 36.55 25.18
C THR A 150 27.08 35.93 24.81
N THR A 151 26.27 35.57 25.80
CA THR A 151 24.87 35.12 25.61
C THR A 151 23.96 36.30 25.25
N HIS A 152 23.27 36.22 24.11
CA HIS A 152 22.13 37.09 23.79
C HIS A 152 20.80 36.39 24.07
N ARG A 153 19.97 37.00 24.91
CA ARG A 153 18.59 36.59 25.20
C ARG A 153 17.66 37.18 24.14
N ILE A 154 17.00 36.33 23.36
CA ILE A 154 15.90 36.74 22.48
C ILE A 154 14.62 36.80 23.34
N SER A 155 14.05 37.99 23.51
CA SER A 155 12.73 38.18 24.12
C SER A 155 11.62 38.00 23.08
N ARG A 156 10.48 37.48 23.54
CA ARG A 156 9.21 37.40 22.80
C ARG A 156 8.77 38.75 22.25
#